data_AF-A0A644YVA2-F1
#
_entry.id   AF-A0A644YVA2-F1
#
_cell.length_a   1.000
_cell.length_b   1.000
_cell.length_c   1.000
_cell.angle_alpha   90.00
_cell.angle_beta   90.00
_cell.angle_gamma   90.00
#
_symmetry.space_group_name_H-M   'P 1'
#
loop_
_entity.id
_entity.type
_entity.pdbx_description
1 polymer ?
#
loop_
_entity_poly.entity_id
_entity_poly.type
_entity_poly.pdbx_seq_one_letter_code
_entity_poly.pdbx_strand_id
1 'polypeptide(L)'
;MPVNIAHSVYVGTEQTITASLFDGLSLKMSYQYNKSFDLSSGKTFEDNVEVPYIRNHTIKGSATYTGKAYDLTLDGTYASATKDSYGATWDDYLVINLVTNVHLSETLTTYLAIDNVLNASYELSAGYPMPGTKIRLGGKLRF
;
A
#
# COMPACT_ATOMS: atom_id res chain seq x y z
N MET A 1 28.21 18.30 4.63
CA MET A 1 27.22 19.41 4.75
C MET A 1 26.09 19.11 3.79
N PRO A 2 24.81 19.23 4.16
CA PRO A 2 23.74 19.12 3.16
C PRO A 2 23.86 20.29 2.19
N VAL A 3 24.02 19.99 0.90
CA VAL A 3 24.08 20.96 -0.20
C VAL A 3 22.73 20.92 -0.90
N ASN A 4 22.17 22.07 -1.23
CA ASN A 4 20.91 22.16 -1.96
C ASN A 4 21.10 21.55 -3.35
N ILE A 5 20.54 20.36 -3.57
CA ILE A 5 20.53 19.71 -4.88
C ILE A 5 19.55 20.47 -5.76
N ALA A 6 20.13 21.24 -6.67
CA ALA A 6 19.52 21.75 -7.89
C ALA A 6 18.29 20.92 -8.35
N HIS A 7 17.17 21.61 -8.54
CA HIS A 7 15.92 21.25 -9.22
C HIS A 7 15.56 19.76 -9.48
N SER A 8 14.34 19.39 -9.11
CA SER A 8 13.67 18.17 -9.57
C SER A 8 12.25 18.48 -10.03
N VAL A 9 11.71 17.63 -10.91
CA VAL A 9 10.34 17.76 -11.44
C VAL A 9 9.60 16.45 -11.28
N TYR A 10 8.31 16.53 -10.94
CA TYR A 10 7.43 15.41 -10.72
C TYR A 10 6.19 15.57 -11.60
N VAL A 11 5.84 14.51 -12.32
CA VAL A 11 4.64 14.44 -13.16
C VAL A 11 3.88 13.20 -12.74
N GLY A 12 2.63 13.38 -12.34
CA GLY A 12 1.87 12.30 -11.75
C GLY A 12 0.37 12.53 -11.78
N THR A 13 -0.36 11.48 -11.43
CA THR A 13 -1.80 11.52 -11.25
C THR A 13 -2.17 10.65 -10.06
N GLU A 14 -3.14 11.11 -9.29
CA GLU A 14 -3.72 10.39 -8.17
C GLU A 14 -5.22 10.30 -8.39
N GLN A 15 -5.72 9.07 -8.38
CA GLN A 15 -7.11 8.77 -8.66
C GLN A 15 -7.63 7.90 -7.52
N THR A 16 -8.82 8.23 -7.03
CA THR A 16 -9.52 7.42 -6.03
C THR A 16 -10.94 7.21 -6.49
N ILE A 17 -11.36 5.95 -6.49
CA ILE A 17 -12.73 5.52 -6.77
C ILE A 17 -13.25 4.90 -5.48
N THR A 18 -14.45 5.30 -5.06
CA THR A 18 -15.17 4.68 -3.96
C THR A 18 -16.58 4.38 -4.44
N ALA A 19 -17.04 3.15 -4.22
CA ALA A 19 -18.33 2.69 -4.68
C ALA A 19 -18.99 1.83 -3.60
N SER A 20 -20.23 2.16 -3.24
CA SER A 20 -21.10 1.28 -2.46
C SER A 20 -21.95 0.50 -3.45
N LEU A 21 -21.66 -0.79 -3.63
CA LEU A 21 -22.30 -1.60 -4.66
C LEU A 21 -23.72 -2.02 -4.27
N PHE A 22 -23.91 -2.38 -3.00
CA PHE A 22 -25.19 -2.69 -2.38
C PHE A 22 -25.06 -2.54 -0.86
N ASP A 23 -26.17 -2.67 -0.14
CA ASP A 23 -26.20 -2.56 1.31
C ASP A 23 -25.22 -3.53 1.96
N GLY A 24 -24.20 -2.97 2.59
CA GLY A 24 -23.13 -3.72 3.25
C GLY A 24 -21.85 -3.85 2.43
N LEU A 25 -21.83 -3.76 1.09
CA LEU A 25 -20.58 -3.88 0.32
C LEU A 25 -20.07 -2.54 -0.21
N SER A 26 -18.86 -2.18 0.23
CA SER A 26 -18.11 -1.01 -0.24
C SER A 26 -16.79 -1.44 -0.88
N LEU A 27 -16.47 -0.81 -2.01
CA LEU A 27 -15.17 -0.92 -2.67
C LEU A 27 -14.48 0.44 -2.65
N LYS A 28 -13.16 0.44 -2.43
CA LYS A 28 -12.29 1.59 -2.62
C LYS A 28 -11.09 1.17 -3.43
N MET A 29 -10.74 1.95 -4.44
CA MET A 29 -9.53 1.74 -5.21
C MET A 29 -8.83 3.08 -5.37
N SER A 30 -7.51 3.08 -5.25
CA SER A 30 -6.67 4.24 -5.50
C SER A 30 -5.50 3.85 -6.36
N TYR A 31 -5.15 4.73 -7.28
CA TYR A 31 -3.99 4.60 -8.15
C TYR A 31 -3.19 5.89 -8.09
N GLN A 32 -1.89 5.74 -7.90
CA GLN A 32 -0.92 6.82 -7.95
C GLN A 32 0.10 6.48 -9.04
N TYR A 33 0.24 7.38 -10.00
CA TYR A 33 1.38 7.44 -10.90
C TYR A 33 2.27 8.62 -10.50
N ASN A 34 3.56 8.38 -10.34
CA ASN A 34 4.53 9.43 -10.02
C ASN A 34 5.84 9.22 -10.78
N LYS A 35 6.04 9.97 -11.86
CA LYS A 35 7.29 10.01 -12.60
C LYS A 35 8.10 11.20 -12.14
N SER A 36 9.32 10.95 -11.67
CA SER A 36 10.25 11.98 -11.23
C SER A 36 11.42 12.14 -12.19
N PHE A 37 11.98 13.34 -12.22
CA PHE A 37 13.19 13.66 -12.97
C PHE A 37 14.15 14.45 -12.07
N ASP A 38 15.38 13.95 -11.96
CA ASP A 38 16.49 14.63 -11.33
C ASP A 38 17.16 15.57 -12.35
N LEU A 39 17.04 16.88 -12.13
CA LEU A 39 17.64 17.92 -12.98
C LEU A 39 18.88 18.55 -12.31
N SER A 40 19.43 17.88 -11.30
CA SER A 40 20.64 18.32 -10.61
C SER A 40 21.90 18.05 -11.43
N SER A 41 22.97 18.80 -11.15
CA SER A 41 24.29 18.60 -11.77
C SER A 41 24.30 18.68 -13.30
N GLY A 42 23.45 19.55 -13.87
CA GLY A 42 23.35 19.77 -15.32
C GLY A 42 22.51 18.74 -16.07
N LYS A 43 21.84 17.82 -15.34
CA LYS A 43 20.90 16.87 -15.94
C LYS A 43 19.65 17.58 -16.49
N THR A 44 19.08 16.98 -17.51
CA THR A 44 17.89 17.43 -18.23
C THR A 44 16.85 16.30 -18.30
N PHE A 45 15.68 16.59 -18.87
CA PHE A 45 14.66 15.57 -19.11
C PHE A 45 15.13 14.45 -20.05
N GLU A 46 16.08 14.73 -20.96
CA GLU A 46 16.61 13.74 -21.91
C GLU A 46 17.45 12.66 -21.23
N ASP A 47 18.10 12.98 -20.11
CA ASP A 47 18.88 12.02 -19.32
C ASP A 47 17.99 10.97 -18.63
N ASN A 48 16.69 11.26 -18.45
CA ASN A 48 15.68 10.36 -17.87
C ASN A 48 16.12 9.70 -16.54
N VAL A 49 16.86 10.46 -15.72
CA VAL A 49 17.28 10.01 -14.39
C VAL A 49 16.16 10.30 -13.40
N GLU A 50 15.58 9.26 -12.84
CA GLU A 50 14.54 9.38 -11.81
C GLU A 50 15.13 9.70 -10.44
N VAL A 51 14.40 10.47 -9.64
CA VAL A 51 14.75 10.73 -8.24
C VAL A 51 14.60 9.43 -7.45
N PRO A 52 15.62 9.02 -6.66
CA PRO A 52 15.58 7.80 -5.85
C PRO A 52 14.43 7.72 -4.84
N TYR A 53 14.12 6.49 -4.41
CA TYR A 53 13.09 6.13 -3.43
C TYR A 53 11.64 6.43 -3.85
N ILE A 54 11.42 6.74 -5.13
CA ILE A 54 10.11 7.01 -5.68
C ILE A 54 9.63 5.80 -6.46
N ARG A 55 8.41 5.35 -6.16
CA ARG A 55 7.74 4.31 -6.92
C ARG A 55 6.85 4.95 -7.98
N ASN A 56 6.99 4.48 -9.21
CA ASN A 56 6.24 5.00 -10.35
C ASN A 56 4.77 4.65 -10.28
N HIS A 57 4.43 3.44 -9.84
CA HIS A 57 3.04 2.98 -9.74
C HIS A 57 2.74 2.46 -8.35
N THR A 58 1.68 2.96 -7.73
CA THR A 58 1.11 2.38 -6.51
C THR A 58 -0.38 2.21 -6.70
N ILE A 59 -0.89 1.00 -6.48
CA ILE A 59 -2.32 0.70 -6.49
C ILE A 59 -2.70 0.21 -5.11
N LYS A 60 -3.74 0.77 -4.52
CA LYS A 60 -4.35 0.23 -3.29
C LYS A 60 -5.81 -0.03 -3.53
N GLY A 61 -6.28 -1.21 -3.17
CA GLY A 61 -7.68 -1.60 -3.26
C GLY A 61 -8.17 -2.09 -1.91
N SER A 62 -9.42 -1.81 -1.57
CA SER A 62 -10.09 -2.43 -0.46
C SER A 62 -11.52 -2.82 -0.83
N ALA A 63 -11.94 -3.97 -0.31
CA ALA A 63 -13.32 -4.44 -0.37
C ALA A 63 -13.78 -4.71 1.06
N THR A 64 -14.82 -3.99 1.50
CA THR A 64 -15.38 -4.09 2.84
C THR A 64 -16.82 -4.53 2.73
N TYR A 65 -17.15 -5.67 3.33
CA TYR A 65 -18.52 -6.11 3.57
C TYR A 65 -18.88 -5.91 5.05
N THR A 66 -20.02 -5.29 5.32
CA THR A 66 -20.58 -5.06 6.64
C THR A 66 -21.93 -5.73 6.72
N GLY A 67 -22.02 -6.77 7.54
CA GLY A 67 -23.23 -7.55 7.76
C GLY A 67 -23.66 -7.52 9.22
N LYS A 68 -24.84 -8.09 9.51
CA LYS A 68 -25.34 -8.18 10.89
C LYS A 68 -24.52 -9.12 11.78
N ALA A 69 -24.00 -10.20 11.20
CA ALA A 69 -23.29 -11.25 11.92
C ALA A 69 -21.76 -11.11 11.82
N TYR A 70 -21.26 -10.48 10.76
CA TYR A 70 -19.83 -10.30 10.55
C TYR A 70 -19.53 -9.13 9.62
N ASP A 71 -18.34 -8.57 9.81
CA ASP A 71 -17.68 -7.67 8.87
C ASP A 71 -16.48 -8.37 8.24
N LEU A 72 -16.23 -8.10 6.97
CA LEU A 72 -15.09 -8.61 6.23
C LEU A 72 -14.39 -7.43 5.54
N THR A 73 -13.08 -7.33 5.65
CA THR A 73 -12.28 -6.37 4.88
C THR A 73 -11.11 -7.09 4.23
N LEU A 74 -10.97 -6.90 2.93
CA LEU A 74 -9.82 -7.32 2.15
C LEU A 74 -9.10 -6.07 1.66
N ASP A 75 -7.82 -5.91 1.99
CA ASP A 75 -7.00 -4.77 1.57
C ASP A 75 -5.81 -5.26 0.74
N GLY A 76 -5.65 -4.74 -0.47
CA GLY A 76 -4.54 -5.02 -1.37
C GLY A 76 -3.67 -3.78 -1.59
N THR A 77 -2.36 -3.95 -1.61
CA THR A 77 -1.40 -2.92 -2.07
C THR A 77 -0.45 -3.54 -3.07
N TYR A 78 -0.44 -2.98 -4.27
CA TYR A 78 0.62 -3.16 -5.26
C TYR A 78 1.50 -1.93 -5.29
N ALA A 79 2.82 -2.12 -5.35
CA ALA A 79 3.76 -1.04 -5.57
C ALA A 79 4.87 -1.49 -6.52
N SER A 80 5.17 -0.69 -7.54
CA SER A 80 6.23 -0.98 -8.51
C SER A 80 7.61 -0.96 -7.88
N ALA A 81 8.60 -1.58 -8.53
CA ALA A 81 9.99 -1.51 -8.12
C ALA A 81 10.48 -0.06 -7.98
N THR A 82 11.51 0.12 -7.15
CA THR A 82 12.22 1.40 -7.01
C THR A 82 13.69 1.14 -6.67
N LYS A 83 14.46 2.22 -6.55
CA LYS A 83 15.90 2.18 -6.29
C LYS A 83 16.31 3.29 -5.34
N ASP A 84 17.38 3.06 -4.60
CA ASP A 84 18.02 4.10 -3.80
C ASP A 84 18.99 4.98 -4.61
N SER A 85 19.61 5.94 -3.93
CA SER A 85 20.58 6.87 -4.52
C SER A 85 21.88 6.22 -4.98
N TYR A 86 22.14 4.99 -4.55
CA TYR A 86 23.35 4.21 -4.86
C TYR A 86 23.08 3.13 -5.92
N GLY A 87 21.84 3.01 -6.39
CA GLY A 87 21.41 2.06 -7.40
C GLY A 87 20.94 0.72 -6.86
N ALA A 88 20.84 0.52 -5.54
CA ALA A 88 20.24 -0.67 -4.97
C ALA A 88 18.74 -0.66 -5.28
N THR A 89 18.28 -1.71 -5.96
CA THR A 89 16.88 -1.88 -6.37
C THR A 89 16.18 -2.86 -5.44
N TRP A 90 14.89 -2.64 -5.22
CA TRP A 90 14.02 -3.67 -4.69
C TRP A 90 12.74 -3.74 -5.51
N ASP A 91 12.28 -4.99 -5.65
CA ASP A 91 11.27 -5.38 -6.63
C ASP A 91 9.89 -4.80 -6.32
N ASP A 92 9.00 -4.93 -7.30
CA ASP A 92 7.60 -4.68 -7.09
C ASP A 92 7.00 -5.75 -6.15
N TYR A 93 5.90 -5.40 -5.50
CA TYR A 93 5.23 -6.32 -4.60
C TYR A 93 3.73 -6.16 -4.64
N LEU A 94 3.03 -7.25 -4.32
CA LEU A 94 1.60 -7.28 -4.03
C LEU A 94 1.39 -7.90 -2.64
N VAL A 95 0.81 -7.12 -1.74
CA VAL A 95 0.44 -7.58 -0.40
C VAL A 95 -1.07 -7.51 -0.26
N ILE A 96 -1.67 -8.60 0.21
CA ILE A 96 -3.10 -8.68 0.51
C ILE A 96 -3.26 -8.98 1.99
N ASN A 97 -4.13 -8.24 2.66
CA ASN A 97 -4.51 -8.42 4.05
C ASN A 97 -6.00 -8.76 4.13
N LEU A 98 -6.36 -9.54 5.14
CA LEU A 98 -7.73 -9.95 5.42
C LEU A 98 -8.05 -9.67 6.88
N VAL A 99 -9.19 -9.04 7.14
CA VAL A 99 -9.74 -8.85 8.49
C VAL A 99 -11.19 -9.31 8.49
N THR A 100 -11.54 -10.18 9.43
CA THR A 100 -12.91 -10.64 9.68
C THR A 100 -13.27 -10.31 11.11
N ASN A 101 -14.38 -9.61 11.32
CA ASN A 101 -14.99 -9.42 12.64
C ASN A 101 -16.27 -10.24 12.71
N VAL A 102 -16.50 -10.98 13.79
CA VAL A 102 -17.71 -11.77 14.01
C VAL A 102 -18.45 -11.22 15.23
N HIS A 103 -19.70 -10.81 15.04
CA HIS A 103 -20.55 -10.27 16.09
C HIS A 103 -21.27 -11.41 16.79
N LEU A 104 -20.76 -11.81 17.96
CA LEU A 104 -21.34 -12.88 18.77
C LEU A 104 -22.55 -12.40 19.57
N SER A 105 -22.56 -11.12 19.94
CA SER A 105 -23.68 -10.41 20.57
C SER A 105 -23.57 -8.91 20.29
N GLU A 106 -24.51 -8.11 20.82
CA GLU A 106 -24.43 -6.64 20.77
C GLU A 106 -23.20 -6.08 21.50
N THR A 107 -22.66 -6.85 22.46
CA THR A 107 -21.55 -6.43 23.32
C THR A 107 -20.22 -7.11 22.98
N LEU A 108 -20.25 -8.30 22.36
CA LEU A 108 -19.06 -9.10 22.09
C LEU A 108 -18.82 -9.26 20.58
N THR A 109 -17.63 -8.86 20.13
CA THR A 109 -17.12 -9.11 18.79
C THR A 109 -15.77 -9.79 18.87
N THR A 110 -15.56 -10.87 18.12
CA THR A 110 -14.23 -11.46 17.92
C THR A 110 -13.69 -11.06 16.57
N TYR A 111 -12.37 -11.07 16.40
CA TYR A 111 -11.74 -10.79 15.12
C TYR A 111 -10.61 -11.75 14.79
N LEU A 112 -10.43 -11.98 13.50
CA LEU A 112 -9.28 -12.63 12.89
C LEU A 112 -8.69 -11.65 11.87
N ALA A 113 -7.39 -11.39 11.97
CA ALA A 113 -6.66 -10.59 10.99
C ALA A 113 -5.46 -11.37 10.48
N ILE A 114 -5.34 -11.48 9.16
CA ILE A 114 -4.24 -12.11 8.45
C ILE A 114 -3.56 -11.03 7.61
N ASP A 115 -2.41 -10.55 8.06
CA ASP A 115 -1.57 -9.67 7.24
C ASP A 115 -0.76 -10.52 6.28
N ASN A 116 -0.57 -10.02 5.06
CA ASN A 116 0.22 -10.67 4.01
C ASN A 116 -0.22 -12.12 3.76
N VAL A 117 -1.49 -12.29 3.38
CA VAL A 117 -2.16 -13.58 3.10
C VAL A 117 -1.40 -14.41 2.05
N LEU A 118 -0.76 -13.74 1.09
CA LEU A 118 0.01 -14.38 0.03
C LEU A 118 1.43 -14.80 0.47
N ASN A 119 1.82 -14.48 1.71
CA ASN A 119 3.17 -14.65 2.23
C ASN A 119 4.25 -14.05 1.29
N ALA A 120 3.95 -12.88 0.71
CA ALA A 120 4.86 -12.19 -0.19
C ALA A 120 6.13 -11.79 0.56
N SER A 121 7.29 -12.07 -0.02
CA SER A 121 8.56 -11.51 0.44
C SER A 121 8.78 -10.20 -0.31
N TYR A 122 8.93 -9.10 0.44
CA TYR A 122 9.09 -7.77 -0.14
C TYR A 122 9.87 -6.85 0.77
N GLU A 123 10.40 -5.79 0.20
CA GLU A 123 11.17 -4.77 0.90
C GLU A 123 10.53 -3.39 0.70
N LEU A 124 10.50 -2.60 1.77
CA LEU A 124 10.18 -1.18 1.68
C LEU A 124 11.44 -0.32 1.53
N SER A 125 12.59 -0.88 1.90
CA SER A 125 13.93 -0.31 1.78
C SER A 125 14.89 -1.46 1.51
N ALA A 126 15.86 -1.25 0.60
CA ALA A 126 16.88 -2.25 0.26
C ALA A 126 17.48 -2.92 1.51
N GLY A 127 17.45 -4.25 1.54
CA GLY A 127 18.04 -5.07 2.60
C GLY A 127 17.22 -5.16 3.89
N TYR A 128 16.00 -4.61 3.92
CA TYR A 128 15.08 -4.70 5.04
C TYR A 128 13.81 -5.46 4.64
N PRO A 129 13.83 -6.81 4.71
CA PRO A 129 12.68 -7.63 4.37
C PRO A 129 11.54 -7.43 5.36
N MET A 130 10.34 -7.24 4.82
CA MET A 130 9.13 -7.14 5.61
C MET A 130 8.69 -8.52 6.12
N PRO A 131 8.00 -8.59 7.27
CA PRO A 131 7.47 -9.85 7.77
C PRO A 131 6.57 -10.54 6.75
N GLY A 132 6.65 -11.87 6.71
CA GLY A 132 5.72 -12.73 5.97
C GLY A 132 4.31 -12.71 6.57
N THR A 133 3.56 -13.78 6.37
CA THR A 133 2.18 -13.88 6.90
C THR A 133 2.16 -13.72 8.43
N LYS A 134 1.30 -12.82 8.92
CA LYS A 134 1.04 -12.66 10.37
C LYS A 134 -0.43 -12.86 10.66
N ILE A 135 -0.73 -13.75 11.61
CA ILE A 135 -2.09 -14.04 12.06
C ILE A 135 -2.31 -13.43 13.44
N ARG A 136 -3.40 -12.70 13.61
CA ARG A 136 -3.85 -12.13 14.88
C ARG A 136 -5.30 -12.53 15.14
N LEU A 137 -5.57 -12.97 16.36
CA LEU A 137 -6.91 -13.24 16.87
C LEU A 137 -7.14 -12.36 18.09
N GLY A 138 -8.36 -11.85 18.28
CA GLY A 138 -8.72 -11.15 19.49
C GLY A 138 -10.22 -10.94 19.65
N GLY A 139 -10.60 -10.17 20.66
CA GLY A 139 -12.00 -9.85 20.94
C GLY A 139 -12.15 -8.44 21.51
N LYS A 140 -13.35 -7.89 21.33
CA LYS A 140 -13.78 -6.58 21.79
C LYS A 140 -15.08 -6.75 22.56
N LEU A 141 -15.08 -6.25 23.79
CA LEU A 141 -16.26 -6.11 24.64
C LEU A 141 -16.64 -4.63 24.72
N ARG A 142 -17.92 -4.32 24.52
CA ARG A 142 -18.50 -3.00 24.72
C ARG A 142 -19.43 -3.04 25.94
N PHE A 143 -19.26 -2.10 26.85
CA PHE A 143 -20.08 -1.89 28.05
C PHE A 143 -20.95 -0.65 27.88
#